data_AF-A0A2G9URJ3-F1
#
_entry.id   AF-A0A2G9URJ3-F1
#
_cell.length_a   1.000
_cell.length_b   1.000
_cell.length_c   1.000
_cell.angle_alpha   90.00
_cell.angle_beta   90.00
_cell.angle_gamma   90.00
#
_symmetry.space_group_name_H-M   'P 1'
#
loop_
_entity.id
_entity.type
_entity.pdbx_description
1 polymer ?
#
loop_
_entity_poly.entity_id
_entity_poly.type
_entity_poly.pdbx_seq_one_letter_code
_entity_poly.pdbx_strand_id
1 'polypeptide(L)'
;RRPNCQRCAQHNVVNRLKGHKRACPFKECFCPKCQVVVERQKLMADQIKLRRRQKREKSNTFERPRTPAGTTSGGPRYRQMGRKNDYILAETATKQCVSDGARKRKN
;
A
#
# COMPACT_ATOMS: atom_id res chain seq x y z
N ARG A 1 -0.65 11.70 8.40
CA ARG A 1 0.32 12.43 9.27
C ARG A 1 1.08 13.46 8.44
N ARG A 2 1.60 14.53 9.05
CA ARG A 2 2.45 15.55 8.39
C ARG A 2 3.92 15.26 8.71
N PRO A 3 4.74 14.76 7.76
CA PRO A 3 6.12 14.39 8.05
C PRO A 3 7.05 15.62 8.14
N ASN A 4 8.07 15.53 8.99
CA ASN A 4 9.19 16.45 9.10
C ASN A 4 10.40 15.96 8.28
N CYS A 5 11.35 16.85 8.03
CA CYS A 5 12.60 16.53 7.36
C CYS A 5 13.52 15.76 8.30
N GLN A 6 13.81 14.52 7.95
CA GLN A 6 14.58 13.63 8.80
C GLN A 6 16.05 14.05 8.93
N ARG A 7 16.62 14.69 7.91
CA ARG A 7 17.98 15.28 7.96
C ARG A 7 18.05 16.46 8.92
N CYS A 8 17.10 17.40 8.85
CA CYS A 8 17.04 18.50 9.81
C CYS A 8 16.88 18.00 11.25
N ALA A 9 16.08 16.96 11.45
CA ALA A 9 15.91 16.35 12.77
C ALA A 9 17.22 15.79 13.35
N GLN A 10 18.16 15.32 12.53
CA GLN A 10 19.49 14.87 13.01
C GLN A 10 20.36 16.02 13.53
N HIS A 11 20.04 17.25 13.17
CA HIS A 11 20.72 18.48 13.60
C HIS A 11 19.87 19.30 14.56
N ASN A 12 18.86 18.69 15.21
CA ASN A 12 17.95 19.34 16.15
C ASN A 12 17.09 20.48 15.55
N VAL A 13 16.94 20.52 14.22
CA VAL A 13 16.10 21.50 13.52
C VAL A 13 14.82 20.81 13.04
N VAL A 14 13.65 21.39 13.33
CA VAL A 14 12.36 20.83 12.90
C VAL A 14 11.81 21.61 11.72
N ASN A 15 11.99 21.06 10.51
CA ASN A 15 11.40 21.62 9.30
C ASN A 15 10.35 20.66 8.71
N ARG A 16 9.22 21.20 8.25
CA ARG A 16 8.21 20.41 7.54
C ARG A 16 8.78 19.90 6.22
N LEU A 17 8.51 18.64 5.85
CA LEU A 17 9.10 18.04 4.64
C LEU A 17 8.50 18.61 3.34
N LYS A 18 7.24 19.08 3.37
CA LYS A 18 6.55 19.63 2.18
C LYS A 18 7.30 20.87 1.68
N GLY A 19 7.83 20.82 0.45
CA GLY A 19 8.58 21.92 -0.18
C GLY A 19 10.03 22.08 0.29
N HIS A 20 10.44 21.40 1.34
CA HIS A 20 11.73 21.63 2.01
C HIS A 20 12.92 20.89 1.38
N LYS A 21 12.70 19.92 0.49
CA LYS A 21 13.79 19.08 -0.07
C LYS A 21 14.93 19.90 -0.71
N ARG A 22 14.61 20.97 -1.46
CA ARG A 22 15.60 21.79 -2.17
C ARG A 22 16.21 22.88 -1.29
N ALA A 23 15.44 23.38 -0.33
CA ALA A 23 15.85 24.42 0.62
C ALA A 23 16.46 23.85 1.92
N CYS A 24 16.77 22.55 1.95
CA CYS A 24 17.30 21.90 3.14
C CYS A 24 18.75 22.34 3.38
N PRO A 25 19.07 22.95 4.54
CA PRO A 25 20.45 23.35 4.85
C PRO A 25 21.42 22.16 4.91
N PHE A 26 20.90 20.98 5.30
CA PHE A 26 21.68 19.75 5.48
C PHE A 26 21.56 18.78 4.29
N LYS A 27 21.18 19.30 3.12
CA LYS A 27 21.06 18.56 1.85
C LYS A 27 22.34 17.80 1.47
N GLU A 28 23.50 18.40 1.72
CA GLU A 28 24.81 17.83 1.39
C GLU A 28 25.64 17.54 2.66
N CYS A 29 24.98 17.35 3.81
CA CYS A 29 25.68 16.99 5.04
C CYS A 29 26.10 15.50 5.00
N PHE A 30 27.37 15.23 5.31
CA PHE A 30 27.98 13.89 5.36
C PHE A 30 28.30 13.41 6.78
N CYS A 31 27.72 14.02 7.82
CA CYS A 31 27.94 13.55 9.19
C CYS A 31 27.40 12.12 9.40
N PRO A 32 27.93 11.35 10.38
CA PRO A 32 27.50 9.97 10.63
C PRO A 32 25.98 9.84 10.85
N LYS A 33 25.37 10.81 11.55
CA LYS A 33 23.92 10.86 11.77
C LYS A 33 23.13 10.96 10.45
N CYS A 34 23.61 11.76 9.50
CA CYS A 34 22.97 11.91 8.19
C CYS A 34 23.19 10.70 7.28
N GLN A 35 24.33 10.01 7.39
CA GLN A 35 24.58 8.76 6.66
C GLN A 35 23.54 7.68 7.02
N VAL A 36 23.25 7.51 8.32
CA VAL A 36 22.21 6.59 8.81
C VAL A 36 20.84 6.91 8.21
N VAL A 37 20.50 8.20 8.06
CA VAL A 37 19.23 8.60 7.42
C VAL A 37 19.19 8.18 5.95
N VAL A 38 20.30 8.33 5.23
CA VAL A 38 20.40 7.94 3.82
C VAL A 38 20.25 6.43 3.66
N GLU A 39 20.95 5.64 4.47
CA GLU A 39 20.85 4.18 4.46
C GLU A 39 19.43 3.71 4.78
N ARG A 40 18.81 4.29 5.82
CA ARG A 40 17.42 4.01 6.16
C ARG A 40 16.46 4.31 5.02
N GLN A 41 16.69 5.40 4.27
CA GLN A 41 15.87 5.75 3.11
C GLN A 41 16.01 4.73 1.98
N LYS A 42 17.22 4.22 1.73
CA LYS A 42 17.46 3.14 0.75
C LYS A 42 16.67 1.89 1.13
N LEU A 43 16.81 1.42 2.37
CA LEU A 43 16.08 0.24 2.88
C LEU A 43 14.56 0.41 2.77
N MET A 44 14.04 1.60 3.11
CA MET A 44 12.62 1.90 2.96
C MET A 44 12.17 1.88 1.50
N ALA A 45 12.96 2.43 0.59
CA ALA A 45 12.65 2.42 -0.85
C ALA A 45 12.56 0.98 -1.38
N ASP A 46 13.50 0.12 -0.99
CA ASP A 46 13.52 -1.28 -1.38
C ASP A 46 12.34 -2.06 -0.80
N GLN A 47 12.04 -1.86 0.48
CA GLN A 47 10.88 -2.47 1.13
C GLN A 47 9.56 -2.03 0.48
N ILE A 48 9.43 -0.74 0.13
CA ILE A 48 8.27 -0.21 -0.60
C ILE A 48 8.18 -0.85 -1.99
N LYS A 49 9.30 -0.98 -2.70
CA LYS A 49 9.36 -1.62 -4.03
C LYS A 49 8.89 -3.07 -3.97
N LEU A 50 9.39 -3.84 -3.01
CA LEU A 50 8.98 -5.22 -2.78
C LEU A 50 7.48 -5.33 -2.48
N ARG A 51 6.98 -4.53 -1.52
CA ARG A 51 5.56 -4.55 -1.15
C ARG A 51 4.65 -4.18 -2.32
N ARG A 52 5.06 -3.19 -3.13
CA ARG A 52 4.33 -2.79 -4.34
C ARG A 52 4.31 -3.92 -5.37
N ARG A 53 5.40 -4.68 -5.54
CA ARG A 53 5.43 -5.86 -6.42
C ARG A 53 4.46 -6.93 -5.94
N GLN A 54 4.58 -7.35 -4.67
CA GLN A 54 3.70 -8.37 -4.09
C GLN A 54 2.22 -7.98 -4.17
N LYS A 55 1.88 -6.70 -3.97
CA LYS A 55 0.49 -6.23 -4.10
C LYS A 55 -0.04 -6.37 -5.54
N ARG A 56 0.78 -6.09 -6.56
CA ARG A 56 0.42 -6.27 -7.97
C ARG A 56 0.27 -7.75 -8.34
N GLU A 57 1.14 -8.61 -7.81
CA GLU A 57 1.06 -10.06 -8.04
C GLU A 57 -0.20 -10.63 -7.40
N LYS A 58 -0.51 -10.25 -6.15
CA LYS A 58 -1.74 -10.67 -5.45
C LYS A 58 -3.02 -10.23 -6.15
N SER A 59 -3.06 -9.01 -6.72
CA SER A 59 -4.22 -8.57 -7.51
C SER A 59 -4.36 -9.35 -8.82
N ASN A 60 -3.26 -9.76 -9.45
CA ASN A 60 -3.29 -10.56 -10.69
C ASN A 60 -3.65 -12.04 -10.43
N THR A 61 -3.32 -12.57 -9.24
CA THR A 61 -3.66 -13.95 -8.87
C THR A 61 -5.12 -14.15 -8.48
N PHE A 62 -5.85 -13.09 -8.10
CA PHE A 62 -7.27 -13.20 -7.72
C PHE A 62 -8.25 -12.97 -8.90
N GLU A 63 -7.79 -12.39 -10.01
CA GLU A 63 -8.65 -12.12 -11.20
C GLU A 63 -8.44 -13.11 -12.37
N ARG A 64 -7.83 -14.27 -12.15
CA ARG A 64 -7.64 -15.25 -13.24
C ARG A 64 -8.22 -16.62 -12.89
N PRO A 65 -9.43 -16.96 -13.38
CA PRO A 65 -9.68 -18.33 -13.81
C PRO A 65 -8.61 -18.64 -14.85
N ARG A 66 -7.81 -19.69 -14.62
CA ARG A 66 -6.85 -20.17 -15.60
C ARG A 66 -7.62 -20.75 -16.79
N THR A 67 -7.86 -19.96 -17.82
CA THR A 67 -8.13 -20.51 -19.16
C THR A 67 -6.79 -20.72 -19.86
N PRO A 68 -6.46 -21.95 -20.31
CA PRO A 68 -5.37 -22.16 -21.24
C PRO A 68 -5.88 -21.92 -22.68
N ALA A 69 -4.94 -21.77 -23.62
CA ALA A 69 -5.11 -21.39 -25.03
C ALA A 69 -5.37 -19.87 -25.20
N GLY A 70 -4.76 -19.14 -26.11
CA GLY A 70 -4.14 -19.45 -27.39
C GLY A 70 -4.36 -18.19 -28.23
N THR A 71 -3.35 -17.78 -29.01
CA THR A 71 -3.39 -16.85 -30.14
C THR A 71 -4.66 -16.00 -30.34
N THR A 72 -4.58 -14.66 -30.21
CA THR A 72 -5.00 -13.68 -31.23
C THR A 72 -4.92 -12.22 -30.75
N SER A 73 -4.43 -11.40 -31.68
CA SER A 73 -4.54 -9.94 -31.89
C SER A 73 -5.30 -9.06 -30.90
N GLY A 74 -4.70 -7.90 -30.61
CA GLY A 74 -5.17 -6.90 -29.66
C GLY A 74 -6.56 -6.29 -29.93
N GLY A 75 -7.22 -5.96 -28.82
CA GLY A 75 -8.39 -5.09 -28.76
C GLY A 75 -8.14 -3.95 -27.75
N PRO A 76 -8.78 -2.77 -27.94
CA PRO A 76 -8.43 -1.55 -27.23
C PRO A 76 -8.92 -1.58 -25.77
N ARG A 77 -8.12 -0.94 -24.90
CA ARG A 77 -8.41 -0.79 -23.47
C ARG A 77 -9.54 0.23 -23.28
N TYR A 78 -10.75 -0.22 -22.98
CA TYR A 78 -11.81 0.68 -22.53
C TYR A 78 -11.45 1.24 -21.15
N ARG A 79 -11.55 2.56 -21.01
CA ARG A 79 -11.25 3.29 -19.77
C ARG A 79 -12.51 3.29 -18.90
N GLN A 80 -12.52 2.51 -17.83
CA GLN A 80 -13.64 2.39 -16.90
C GLN A 80 -13.89 3.74 -16.18
N MET A 81 -14.88 4.50 -16.67
CA MET A 81 -15.54 5.57 -15.90
C MET A 81 -16.84 5.00 -15.30
N GLY A 82 -17.11 5.35 -14.05
CA GLY A 82 -18.46 5.35 -13.48
C GLY A 82 -18.93 4.04 -12.86
N ARG A 83 -18.94 3.98 -11.53
CA ARG A 83 -19.78 3.04 -10.77
C ARG A 83 -21.23 3.53 -10.87
N LYS A 84 -22.13 2.74 -11.47
CA LYS A 84 -23.57 2.78 -11.21
C LYS A 84 -24.12 1.35 -11.26
N ASN A 85 -24.92 1.04 -10.25
CA ASN A 85 -25.54 -0.23 -9.91
C ASN A 85 -26.37 -0.81 -11.07
N ASP A 86 -26.59 -2.13 -11.06
CA ASP A 86 -27.94 -2.69 -11.25
C ASP A 86 -28.03 -4.18 -10.89
N TYR A 87 -29.27 -4.59 -10.56
CA TYR A 87 -29.82 -5.93 -10.25
C TYR A 87 -29.83 -6.34 -8.76
N ILE A 88 -30.83 -5.91 -7.97
CA ILE A 88 -32.24 -6.41 -7.85
C ILE A 88 -32.35 -7.71 -7.03
N LEU A 89 -33.23 -7.63 -6.03
CA LEU A 89 -33.64 -8.57 -4.99
C LEU A 89 -33.67 -10.06 -5.36
N ALA A 90 -33.21 -10.87 -4.42
CA ALA A 90 -33.93 -12.07 -4.00
C ALA A 90 -33.91 -12.13 -2.45
N GLU A 91 -34.99 -11.66 -1.82
CA GLU A 91 -35.38 -12.04 -0.46
C GLU A 91 -35.85 -13.50 -0.53
N THR A 92 -35.39 -14.45 0.30
CA THR A 92 -35.90 -14.75 1.64
C THR A 92 -35.31 -16.11 2.07
N ALA A 93 -35.31 -16.36 3.39
CA ALA A 93 -34.81 -17.54 4.12
C ALA A 93 -33.30 -17.52 4.41
N THR A 94 -32.80 -17.43 5.65
CA THR A 94 -33.35 -17.84 6.95
C THR A 94 -32.65 -17.05 8.07
N LYS A 95 -33.44 -16.42 8.94
CA LYS A 95 -33.02 -15.95 10.27
C LYS A 95 -32.68 -17.18 11.14
N GLN A 96 -31.62 -17.09 11.96
CA GLN A 96 -31.68 -17.48 13.38
C GLN A 96 -30.32 -17.21 14.10
N CYS A 97 -30.40 -16.26 15.05
CA CYS A 97 -29.81 -16.30 16.40
C CYS A 97 -28.31 -16.01 16.61
N VAL A 98 -28.08 -14.78 17.09
CA VAL A 98 -27.06 -14.42 18.07
C VAL A 98 -27.53 -14.91 19.46
N SER A 99 -26.71 -15.68 20.17
CA SER A 99 -26.29 -15.47 21.58
C SER A 99 -25.85 -16.77 22.28
N ASP A 100 -24.87 -16.59 23.19
CA ASP A 100 -24.50 -17.45 24.32
C ASP A 100 -23.47 -18.59 24.16
N GLY A 101 -22.44 -18.55 25.04
CA GLY A 101 -21.93 -19.78 25.65
C GLY A 101 -20.45 -20.16 25.49
N ALA A 102 -19.56 -19.47 26.23
CA ALA A 102 -18.44 -20.01 27.01
C ALA A 102 -17.70 -21.34 26.69
N ARG A 103 -16.35 -21.25 26.84
CA ARG A 103 -15.39 -22.27 27.33
C ARG A 103 -15.02 -23.47 26.44
N LYS A 104 -13.73 -23.59 26.12
CA LYS A 104 -12.77 -24.40 26.92
C LYS A 104 -11.32 -24.25 26.44
N ARG A 105 -10.44 -23.99 27.41
CA ARG A 105 -9.01 -24.32 27.42
C ARG A 105 -8.83 -25.86 27.37
N LYS A 106 -7.75 -26.31 26.75
CA LYS A 106 -6.91 -27.53 26.95
C LYS A 106 -6.04 -27.62 25.68
N ASN A 107 -4.71 -27.77 25.70
CA ASN A 107 -3.78 -28.32 26.69
C ASN A 107 -2.50 -27.49 26.66
#